data_AF-A0A2G9NIT7-F1
#
_entry.id   AF-A0A2G9NIT7-F1
#
_cell.length_a   1.000
_cell.length_b   1.000
_cell.length_c   1.000
_cell.angle_alpha   90.00
_cell.angle_beta   90.00
_cell.angle_gamma   90.00
#
_symmetry.space_group_name_H-M   'P 1'
#
loop_
_entity.id
_entity.type
_entity.pdbx_description
1 polymer ?
#
loop_
_entity_poly.entity_id
_entity_poly.type
_entity_poly.pdbx_seq_one_letter_code
_entity_poly.pdbx_strand_id
1 'polypeptide(L)'
;MEKGWFINSIRIAPEVVRQDKFVAFTYFLPLILLTLLTPIIAFKALIINPFFLGISPLFYLLGIFLVAILMFMHYNYFEGGKYGKYMIAWAILNLTILSYVLVYALFDLRNMAWGTR
;
A
#
# COMPACT_ATOMS: atom_id res chain seq x y z
N MET A 1 -19.17 8.27 -13.03
CA MET A 1 -18.28 8.80 -11.96
C MET A 1 -17.55 7.63 -11.33
N GLU A 2 -16.43 7.19 -11.89
CA GLU A 2 -15.55 6.27 -11.18
C GLU A 2 -14.90 7.03 -10.03
N LYS A 3 -15.59 7.02 -8.88
CA LYS A 3 -15.04 7.53 -7.63
C LYS A 3 -13.79 6.72 -7.34
N GLY A 4 -12.69 7.37 -6.95
CA GLY A 4 -11.41 6.71 -6.69
C GLY A 4 -11.59 5.41 -5.92
N TRP A 5 -10.88 4.36 -6.34
CA TRP A 5 -11.05 2.98 -5.89
C TRP A 5 -11.24 2.88 -4.37
N PHE A 6 -10.47 3.65 -3.60
CA PHE A 6 -10.55 3.70 -2.14
C PHE A 6 -11.92 4.17 -1.58
N ILE A 7 -12.51 5.24 -2.14
CA ILE A 7 -13.82 5.77 -1.71
C ILE A 7 -14.93 4.77 -2.08
N ASN A 8 -14.77 4.09 -3.22
CA ASN A 8 -15.72 3.06 -3.64
C ASN A 8 -15.65 1.85 -2.70
N SER A 9 -14.44 1.41 -2.35
CA SER A 9 -14.19 0.31 -1.41
C SER A 9 -14.77 0.60 -0.03
N ILE A 10 -14.62 1.83 0.50
CA ILE A 10 -15.25 2.21 1.78
C ILE A 10 -16.77 2.22 1.69
N ARG A 11 -17.34 2.75 0.60
CA ARG A 11 -18.81 2.80 0.42
C ARG A 11 -19.41 1.40 0.32
N ILE A 12 -18.71 0.47 -0.33
CA ILE A 12 -19.17 -0.90 -0.58
C ILE A 12 -18.86 -1.83 0.60
N ALA A 13 -18.02 -1.40 1.55
CA ALA A 13 -17.64 -2.20 2.72
C ALA A 13 -18.84 -2.75 3.52
N PRO A 14 -19.91 -1.98 3.82
CA PRO A 14 -21.07 -2.51 4.55
C PRO A 14 -21.80 -3.60 3.76
N GLU A 15 -21.94 -3.45 2.45
CA GLU A 15 -22.54 -4.44 1.55
C GLU A 15 -21.71 -5.73 1.48
N VAL A 16 -20.38 -5.64 1.40
CA VAL A 16 -19.49 -6.82 1.38
C VAL A 16 -19.55 -7.57 2.71
N VAL A 17 -19.59 -6.86 3.84
CA VAL A 17 -19.78 -7.46 5.17
C VAL A 17 -21.15 -8.15 5.29
N ARG A 18 -22.19 -7.63 4.62
CA ARG A 18 -23.51 -8.27 4.61
C ARG A 18 -23.58 -9.51 3.73
N GLN A 19 -22.88 -9.53 2.60
CA GLN A 19 -22.86 -10.69 1.69
C GLN A 19 -22.00 -11.83 2.23
N ASP A 20 -20.75 -11.54 2.59
CA ASP A 20 -19.80 -12.55 3.05
C ASP A 20 -18.90 -11.99 4.14
N LYS A 21 -19.28 -12.25 5.39
CA LYS A 21 -18.52 -11.81 6.58
C LYS A 21 -17.11 -12.40 6.59
N PHE A 22 -16.92 -13.64 6.13
CA PHE A 22 -15.62 -14.29 6.19
C PHE A 22 -14.63 -13.62 5.24
N VAL A 23 -15.04 -13.38 3.99
CA VAL A 23 -14.23 -12.67 2.99
C VAL A 23 -14.01 -11.21 3.41
N ALA A 24 -15.03 -10.56 3.96
CA ALA A 24 -14.95 -9.18 4.39
C ALA A 24 -13.89 -8.97 5.48
N PHE A 25 -13.88 -9.82 6.51
CA PHE A 25 -12.94 -9.70 7.64
C PHE A 25 -11.55 -10.24 7.33
N THR A 26 -11.43 -11.27 6.50
CA THR A 26 -10.12 -11.91 6.23
C THR A 26 -9.32 -11.15 5.17
N TYR A 27 -9.98 -10.51 4.20
CA TYR A 27 -9.32 -9.93 3.04
C TYR A 27 -9.69 -8.46 2.81
N PHE A 28 -10.98 -8.15 2.69
CA PHE A 28 -11.43 -6.84 2.22
C PHE A 28 -11.13 -5.68 3.19
N LEU A 29 -11.54 -5.82 4.45
CA LEU A 29 -11.31 -4.80 5.48
C LEU A 29 -9.82 -4.65 5.85
N PRO A 30 -9.05 -5.74 6.03
CA PRO A 30 -7.60 -5.63 6.25
C PRO A 30 -6.90 -4.90 5.11
N LEU A 31 -7.30 -5.11 3.85
CA LEU A 31 -6.68 -4.42 2.70
C LEU A 31 -6.89 -2.90 2.75
N ILE A 32 -8.11 -2.46 3.05
CA ILE A 32 -8.43 -1.02 3.22
C ILE A 32 -7.61 -0.43 4.37
N LEU A 33 -7.55 -1.15 5.48
CA LEU A 33 -6.87 -0.71 6.70
C LEU A 33 -5.35 -0.66 6.51
N LEU A 34 -4.76 -1.65 5.84
CA LEU A 34 -3.35 -1.67 5.45
C LEU A 34 -3.02 -0.49 4.53
N THR A 35 -3.87 -0.17 3.56
CA THR A 35 -3.66 0.97 2.66
C THR A 35 -3.55 2.29 3.42
N LEU A 36 -4.35 2.47 4.48
CA LEU A 36 -4.29 3.65 5.35
C LEU A 36 -3.09 3.64 6.31
N LEU A 37 -2.77 2.49 6.90
CA LEU A 37 -1.71 2.38 7.90
C LEU A 37 -0.31 2.42 7.29
N THR A 38 -0.14 1.87 6.08
CA THR A 38 1.16 1.78 5.40
C THR A 38 1.94 3.10 5.41
N PRO A 39 1.36 4.24 4.97
CA PRO A 39 2.09 5.49 4.99
C PRO A 39 2.36 6.06 6.38
N ILE A 40 1.46 5.82 7.35
CA ILE A 40 1.65 6.26 8.74
C ILE A 40 2.83 5.52 9.35
N ILE A 41 2.91 4.21 9.11
CA ILE A 41 4.02 3.36 9.56
C ILE A 41 5.31 3.78 8.86
N ALA A 42 5.28 4.03 7.54
CA ALA A 42 6.43 4.50 6.78
C ALA A 42 6.95 5.84 7.32
N PHE A 43 6.07 6.82 7.54
CA PHE A 43 6.42 8.12 8.12
C PHE A 43 7.02 7.97 9.52
N LYS A 44 6.41 7.15 10.37
CA LYS A 44 6.94 6.89 11.71
C LYS A 44 8.32 6.23 11.66
N ALA A 45 8.49 5.20 10.83
CA ALA A 45 9.72 4.43 10.76
C ALA A 45 10.89 5.17 10.10
N LEU A 46 10.62 5.98 9.08
CA LEU A 46 11.65 6.69 8.31
C LEU A 46 11.93 8.11 8.78
N ILE A 47 10.98 8.75 9.47
CA ILE A 47 11.11 10.15 9.92
C ILE A 47 11.07 10.22 11.44
N ILE A 48 10.00 9.77 12.10
CA ILE A 48 9.86 9.97 13.55
C ILE A 48 10.95 9.21 14.33
N ASN A 49 11.12 7.93 14.06
CA ASN A 49 12.06 7.06 14.75
C ASN A 49 13.53 7.51 14.64
N PRO A 50 14.08 7.78 13.44
CA PRO A 50 15.47 8.20 13.31
C PRO A 50 15.71 9.61 13.85
N PHE A 51 14.80 10.56 13.63
CA PHE A 51 15.03 11.96 14.03
C PHE A 51 14.75 12.21 15.52
N PHE A 52 13.78 11.54 16.14
CA PHE A 52 13.36 11.82 17.52
C PHE A 52 13.76 10.74 18.52
N LEU A 53 13.89 9.49 18.09
CA LEU A 53 14.13 8.35 18.99
C LEU A 53 15.53 7.74 18.82
N GLY A 54 16.30 8.17 17.81
CA GLY A 54 17.61 7.59 17.47
C GLY A 54 17.54 6.12 17.05
N ILE A 55 16.33 5.60 16.79
CA ILE A 55 16.12 4.21 16.38
C ILE A 55 16.42 4.13 14.89
N SER A 56 17.37 3.25 14.55
CA SER A 56 17.77 3.07 13.16
C SER A 56 16.60 2.53 12.31
N PRO A 57 16.32 3.11 11.13
CA PRO A 57 15.27 2.65 10.22
C PRO A 57 15.62 1.33 9.52
N LEU A 58 16.78 0.75 9.84
CA LEU A 58 17.33 -0.44 9.19
C LEU A 58 16.38 -1.64 9.24
N PHE A 59 15.72 -1.88 10.38
CA PHE A 59 14.76 -2.99 10.50
C PHE A 59 13.52 -2.82 9.61
N TYR A 60 13.05 -1.58 9.43
CA TYR A 60 11.94 -1.28 8.52
C TYR A 60 12.36 -1.51 7.06
N LEU A 61 13.55 -1.06 6.68
CA LEU A 61 14.11 -1.30 5.35
C LEU A 61 14.33 -2.79 5.08
N LEU A 62 14.85 -3.55 6.06
CA LEU A 62 15.01 -5.00 5.94
C LEU A 62 13.67 -5.72 5.75
N GLY A 63 12.61 -5.27 6.43
CA GLY A 63 11.25 -5.78 6.20
C GLY A 63 10.77 -5.53 4.78
N ILE A 64 11.00 -4.33 4.24
CA ILE A 64 10.69 -4.00 2.83
C ILE A 64 11.44 -4.93 1.88
N PHE A 65 12.73 -5.14 2.10
CA PHE A 65 13.53 -6.05 1.27
C PHE A 65 13.05 -7.49 1.35
N LEU A 66 12.69 -7.97 2.54
CA LEU A 66 12.16 -9.32 2.72
C LEU A 66 10.86 -9.51 1.94
N VAL A 67 9.91 -8.58 2.05
CA VAL A 67 8.66 -8.62 1.30
C VAL A 67 8.91 -8.55 -0.21
N ALA A 68 9.82 -7.70 -0.67
CA ALA A 68 10.20 -7.61 -2.08
C ALA A 68 10.78 -8.94 -2.60
N ILE A 69 11.61 -9.62 -1.81
CA ILE A 69 12.17 -10.93 -2.15
C ILE A 69 11.07 -11.99 -2.21
N LEU A 70 10.15 -12.03 -1.23
CA LEU A 70 9.03 -12.97 -1.25
C LEU A 70 8.13 -12.78 -2.47
N MET A 71 7.81 -11.52 -2.80
CA MET A 71 7.03 -11.17 -4.00
C MET A 71 7.77 -11.57 -5.28
N PHE A 72 9.08 -11.34 -5.34
CA PHE A 72 9.93 -11.78 -6.45
C PHE A 72 9.93 -13.31 -6.58
N MET A 73 10.07 -14.05 -5.49
CA MET A 73 10.03 -15.52 -5.51
C MET A 73 8.67 -16.02 -6.01
N HIS A 74 7.58 -15.47 -5.48
CA HIS A 74 6.22 -15.78 -5.91
C HIS A 74 6.04 -15.51 -7.42
N TYR A 75 6.44 -14.32 -7.88
CA TYR A 75 6.32 -13.93 -9.28
C TYR A 75 7.14 -14.83 -10.22
N ASN A 76 8.38 -15.16 -9.86
CA ASN A 76 9.19 -16.06 -10.69
C ASN A 76 8.62 -17.47 -10.73
N TYR A 77 8.05 -17.95 -9.62
CA TYR A 77 7.49 -19.30 -9.55
C TYR A 77 6.25 -19.46 -10.43
N PHE A 78 5.36 -18.46 -10.48
CA PHE A 78 4.10 -18.54 -11.23
C PHE A 78 4.14 -17.94 -12.64
N GLU A 79 4.89 -16.85 -12.88
CA GLU A 79 4.86 -16.11 -14.16
C GLU A 79 6.15 -16.22 -14.99
N GLY A 80 7.12 -17.05 -14.60
CA GLY A 80 8.27 -17.38 -15.45
C GLY A 80 9.32 -16.27 -15.60
N GLY A 81 9.31 -15.26 -14.73
CA GLY A 81 10.50 -14.48 -14.40
C GLY A 81 11.00 -13.44 -15.40
N LYS A 82 10.26 -13.15 -16.48
CA LYS A 82 10.70 -12.19 -17.52
C LYS A 82 11.02 -10.78 -17.00
N TYR A 83 10.32 -10.32 -15.96
CA TYR A 83 10.49 -8.97 -15.37
C TYR A 83 10.95 -8.96 -13.91
N GLY A 84 11.40 -10.11 -13.37
CA GLY A 84 11.71 -10.22 -11.95
C GLY A 84 12.72 -9.20 -11.44
N LYS A 85 13.77 -8.90 -12.23
CA LYS A 85 14.81 -7.92 -11.82
C LYS A 85 14.25 -6.52 -11.59
N TYR A 86 13.23 -6.12 -12.34
CA TYR A 86 12.56 -4.82 -12.18
C TYR A 86 11.58 -4.82 -11.01
N MET A 87 11.10 -5.98 -10.58
CA MET A 87 10.15 -6.11 -9.47
C MET A 87 10.76 -5.69 -8.13
N ILE A 88 12.04 -5.96 -7.90
CA ILE A 88 12.74 -5.54 -6.68
C ILE A 88 12.90 -4.03 -6.64
N ALA A 89 13.40 -3.43 -7.73
CA ALA A 89 13.53 -1.97 -7.85
C ALA A 89 12.16 -1.29 -7.72
N TRP A 90 11.12 -1.87 -8.33
CA TRP A 90 9.75 -1.41 -8.23
C TRP A 90 9.21 -1.50 -6.80
N ALA A 91 9.41 -2.62 -6.10
CA ALA A 91 8.95 -2.80 -4.73
C ALA A 91 9.60 -1.81 -3.76
N ILE A 92 10.90 -1.56 -3.91
CA ILE A 92 11.61 -0.56 -3.11
C ILE A 92 11.01 0.82 -3.38
N LEU A 93 10.96 1.25 -4.65
CA LEU A 93 10.40 2.55 -5.03
C LEU A 93 8.95 2.71 -4.55
N ASN A 94 8.16 1.63 -4.59
CA ASN A 94 6.78 1.64 -4.15
C ASN A 94 6.65 1.87 -2.64
N LEU A 95 7.46 1.15 -1.87
CA LEU A 95 7.38 1.16 -0.40
C LEU A 95 8.03 2.39 0.24
N THR A 96 9.09 2.98 -0.36
CA THR A 96 9.71 4.22 0.16
C THR A 96 9.20 5.51 -0.46
N ILE A 97 8.75 5.54 -1.72
CA ILE A 97 8.41 6.79 -2.41
C ILE A 97 6.92 6.85 -2.77
N LEU A 98 6.39 5.85 -3.48
CA LEU A 98 4.98 5.88 -3.90
C LEU A 98 4.00 5.76 -2.73
N SER A 99 4.40 5.16 -1.61
CA SER A 99 3.61 5.14 -0.38
C SER A 99 3.25 6.55 0.11
N TYR A 100 4.16 7.51 -0.03
CA TYR A 100 3.90 8.93 0.27
C TYR A 100 3.05 9.61 -0.81
N VAL A 101 3.23 9.24 -2.08
CA VAL A 101 2.38 9.74 -3.18
C VAL A 101 0.93 9.30 -3.01
N LEU A 102 0.69 8.07 -2.52
CA LEU A 102 -0.65 7.57 -2.20
C LEU A 102 -1.35 8.41 -1.13
N VAL A 103 -0.61 8.87 -0.10
CA VAL A 103 -1.15 9.79 0.92
C VAL A 103 -1.50 11.13 0.30
N TYR A 104 -0.59 11.69 -0.48
CA TYR A 104 -0.82 12.95 -1.16
C TYR A 104 -2.04 12.86 -2.09
N ALA A 105 -2.14 11.79 -2.87
CA ALA A 105 -3.31 11.50 -3.70
C ALA A 105 -4.59 11.30 -2.87
N LEU A 106 -4.51 10.68 -1.70
CA LEU A 106 -5.64 10.55 -0.76
C LEU A 106 -6.14 11.90 -0.25
N PHE A 107 -5.24 12.85 0.01
CA PHE A 107 -5.60 14.22 0.37
C PHE A 107 -6.15 15.01 -0.81
N ASP A 108 -5.61 14.78 -2.01
CA ASP A 108 -6.03 15.47 -3.25
C ASP A 108 -7.32 14.89 -3.87
N LEU A 109 -7.78 13.70 -3.44
CA LEU A 109 -9.13 13.16 -3.73
C LEU A 109 -10.25 14.16 -3.41
N ARG A 110 -10.01 15.09 -2.48
CA ARG A 110 -10.98 16.13 -2.10
C ARG A 110 -11.18 17.19 -3.19
N ASN A 111 -10.19 17.36 -4.07
CA ASN A 111 -10.17 18.37 -5.13
C ASN A 111 -10.28 17.78 -6.55
N MET A 112 -10.72 16.52 -6.69
CA MET A 112 -11.00 15.90 -8.00
C MET A 112 -12.27 16.48 -8.65
N ALA A 113 -12.26 17.79 -8.88
CA ALA A 113 -13.06 18.49 -9.87
C ALA A 113 -12.20 18.70 -11.14
N TRP A 114 -11.50 17.66 -11.59
CA TRP A 114 -10.90 17.70 -12.93
C TRP A 114 -11.95 17.30 -13.94
N GLY A 115 -12.79 18.27 -14.27
CA GLY A 115 -13.61 18.23 -15.46
C GLY A 115 -12.75 18.56 -16.67
N THR A 116 -12.62 17.59 -17.57
CA THR A 116 -12.91 17.81 -18.99
C THR A 116 -13.44 16.50 -19.55
N ARG A 117 -14.79 16.45 -19.65
CA ARG A 117 -15.65 15.65 -20.52
C ARG A 117 -15.30 14.18 -20.78
#